data_AF-A0A916I9Z2-F1
#
_entry.id   AF-A0A916I9Z2-F1
#
_cell.length_a   1.000
_cell.length_b   1.000
_cell.length_c   1.000
_cell.angle_alpha   90.00
_cell.angle_beta   90.00
_cell.angle_gamma   90.00
#
_symmetry.space_group_name_H-M   'P 1'
#
loop_
_entity.id
_entity.type
_entity.pdbx_description
1 polymer ?
#
loop_
_entity_poly.entity_id
_entity_poly.type
_entity_poly.pdbx_seq_one_letter_code
_entity_poly.pdbx_strand_id
1 'polypeptide(L)'
;MKWLFCLPLLLLLSACDGGLWNNPYPAADEGRPIYYSAFTERPKHLDPAQAYSENEYIFLAQIYQPPLQYHYLKRPYTLVPQAASTMPGVRYLDKDNRPLPDDAPAEKVAFSVYEIRLRPDLKYQPHPAFARDAQGKPEYLALSAKDLRNIHALNDFPHSGTREVSAADYVYQIKRLAHPDIHSPIAGLMTDYIVGLKDYAATLQQAQKTRPAALLNLHDYPLEGAQAVDEHTYRIKVYGKYPQFVYWLAMPFFAPMPVEADRFYAQDGMREKNLTLDWWPAGSGPYYLSENNPNQRMVLTKNPNFSGEFYPAEG
;
A
#
# COMPACT_ATOMS: atom_id res chain seq x y z
N MET A 1 -1.39 48.98 55.62
CA MET A 1 -0.20 48.80 54.75
C MET A 1 0.46 47.41 54.90
N LYS A 2 -0.31 46.33 55.10
CA LYS A 2 0.21 44.95 55.25
C LYS A 2 -0.35 43.94 54.24
N TRP A 3 -1.26 44.36 53.35
CA TRP A 3 -1.89 43.49 52.34
C TRP A 3 -1.31 43.66 50.93
N LEU A 4 -0.45 44.66 50.70
CA LEU A 4 0.14 44.91 49.38
C LEU A 4 1.35 44.03 49.03
N PHE A 5 1.88 43.26 49.99
CA PHE A 5 3.02 42.36 49.76
C PHE A 5 2.61 40.92 49.39
N CYS A 6 1.32 40.57 49.39
CA CYS A 6 0.86 39.24 48.98
C CYS A 6 0.57 39.11 47.48
N LEU A 7 0.38 40.22 46.76
CA LEU A 7 0.12 40.21 45.31
C LEU A 7 1.29 39.69 44.44
N PRO A 8 2.57 40.06 44.68
CA PRO A 8 3.66 39.57 43.83
C PRO A 8 3.98 38.09 44.07
N LEU A 9 3.63 37.54 45.23
CA LEU A 9 3.82 36.11 45.54
C LEU A 9 2.82 35.22 44.79
N LEU A 10 1.60 35.72 44.54
CA LEU A 10 0.58 35.02 43.74
C LEU A 10 0.92 35.01 42.24
N LEU A 11 1.60 36.05 41.73
CA LEU A 11 2.10 36.11 40.35
C LEU A 11 3.28 35.16 40.09
N LEU A 12 4.06 34.83 41.13
CA LEU A 12 5.16 33.86 41.03
C LEU A 12 4.66 32.40 41.05
N LEU A 13 3.44 32.14 41.56
CA LEU A 13 2.82 30.82 41.56
C LEU A 13 2.10 30.48 40.25
N SER A 14 1.78 31.48 39.40
CA SER A 14 1.25 31.27 38.04
C SER A 14 2.34 31.04 36.98
N ALA A 15 3.62 31.08 37.35
CA ALA A 15 4.75 30.85 36.45
C ALA A 15 5.13 29.36 36.30
N CYS A 16 4.51 28.47 37.09
CA CYS A 16 4.55 27.04 36.85
C CYS A 16 3.51 26.71 35.77
N ASP A 17 3.81 27.05 34.52
CA ASP A 17 3.11 26.49 33.38
C ASP A 17 3.25 24.96 33.48
N GLY A 18 2.13 24.24 33.46
CA GLY A 18 2.02 22.82 33.84
C GLY A 18 2.74 21.86 32.90
N GLY A 19 3.53 22.36 31.95
CA GLY A 19 4.36 21.58 31.05
C GLY A 19 5.54 20.95 31.79
N LEU A 20 5.66 19.63 31.69
CA LEU A 20 6.88 18.91 32.02
C LEU A 20 8.05 19.52 31.24
N TRP A 21 8.96 20.24 31.91
CA TRP A 21 10.13 20.91 31.30
C TRP A 21 11.05 19.96 30.50
N ASN A 22 10.92 18.65 30.72
CA ASN A 22 11.66 17.60 30.02
C ASN A 22 10.76 16.77 29.07
N ASN A 23 9.63 17.32 28.63
CA ASN A 23 8.82 16.69 27.59
C ASN A 23 9.34 17.12 26.20
N PRO A 24 9.87 16.19 25.38
CA PRO A 24 10.38 16.52 24.06
C PRO A 24 9.27 16.83 23.04
N TYR A 25 7.99 16.68 23.41
CA TYR A 25 6.84 16.86 22.53
C TYR A 25 6.16 18.23 22.71
N PRO A 26 5.56 18.79 21.64
CA PRO A 26 4.85 20.06 21.72
C PRO A 26 3.71 20.03 22.74
N ALA A 27 3.57 21.08 23.55
CA ALA A 27 2.46 21.20 24.51
C ALA A 27 1.07 21.15 23.83
N ALA A 28 0.97 21.62 22.58
CA ALA A 28 -0.26 21.53 21.78
C ALA A 28 -0.70 20.08 21.47
N ASP A 29 0.21 19.12 21.64
CA ASP A 29 -0.05 17.71 21.41
C ASP A 29 -0.43 16.93 22.67
N GLU A 30 -0.46 17.60 23.82
CA GLU A 30 -0.78 16.98 25.11
C GLU A 30 -2.18 16.35 25.11
N GLY A 31 -2.27 15.10 25.63
CA GLY A 31 -3.51 14.33 25.68
C GLY A 31 -4.00 13.78 24.33
N ARG A 32 -3.32 14.07 23.21
CA ARG A 32 -3.68 13.52 21.90
C ARG A 32 -3.08 12.12 21.71
N PRO A 33 -3.75 11.21 21.00
CA PRO A 33 -3.24 9.86 20.72
C PRO A 33 -2.20 9.90 19.59
N ILE A 34 -1.04 10.51 19.85
CA ILE A 34 0.06 10.64 18.88
C ILE A 34 1.23 9.77 19.34
N TYR A 35 1.69 8.91 18.45
CA TYR A 35 2.91 8.12 18.64
C TYR A 35 4.06 8.80 17.91
N TYR A 36 5.09 9.22 18.65
CA TYR A 36 6.31 9.78 18.08
C TYR A 36 7.40 8.71 18.06
N SER A 37 8.00 8.50 16.90
CA SER A 37 9.18 7.66 16.73
C SER A 37 10.25 8.42 15.94
N ALA A 38 11.51 8.09 16.22
CA ALA A 38 12.61 8.50 15.36
C ALA A 38 12.80 7.46 14.24
N PHE A 39 13.35 7.91 13.11
CA PHE A 39 13.89 7.04 12.07
C PHE A 39 15.30 7.53 11.73
N THR A 40 16.23 6.58 11.57
CA THR A 40 17.66 6.90 11.41
C THR A 40 18.02 7.23 9.97
N GLU A 41 17.38 6.55 9.02
CA GLU A 41 17.63 6.71 7.59
C GLU A 41 16.32 6.96 6.86
N ARG A 42 16.38 7.89 5.90
CA ARG A 42 15.29 8.16 4.98
C ARG A 42 14.94 6.88 4.20
N PRO A 43 13.63 6.51 4.09
CA PRO A 43 13.22 5.42 3.21
C PRO A 43 13.56 5.77 1.75
N LYS A 44 14.06 4.80 1.00
CA LYS A 44 14.38 5.00 -0.42
C LYS A 44 13.14 4.83 -1.26
N HIS A 45 12.35 3.82 -0.93
CA HIS A 45 11.13 3.46 -1.63
C HIS A 45 9.92 3.41 -0.72
N LEU A 46 8.79 3.88 -1.24
CA LEU A 46 7.46 3.71 -0.64
C LEU A 46 6.49 3.02 -1.59
N ASP A 47 6.90 2.73 -2.83
CA ASP A 47 6.12 1.90 -3.76
C ASP A 47 6.18 0.42 -3.33
N PRO A 48 5.05 -0.27 -3.12
CA PRO A 48 5.01 -1.66 -2.68
C PRO A 48 5.62 -2.63 -3.69
N ALA A 49 5.74 -2.26 -4.97
CA ALA A 49 6.42 -3.08 -5.96
C ALA A 49 7.95 -3.01 -5.84
N GLN A 50 8.51 -1.97 -5.21
CA GLN A 50 9.96 -1.69 -5.18
C GLN A 50 10.56 -1.79 -3.76
N ALA A 51 9.81 -1.37 -2.74
CA ALA A 51 10.28 -1.32 -1.36
C ALA A 51 10.58 -2.71 -0.78
N TYR A 52 11.73 -2.85 -0.12
CA TYR A 52 12.19 -4.13 0.41
C TYR A 52 13.05 -4.05 1.67
N SER A 53 13.41 -2.85 2.14
CA SER A 53 14.19 -2.71 3.36
C SER A 53 13.32 -2.58 4.62
N GLU A 54 13.87 -2.97 5.77
CA GLU A 54 13.16 -2.95 7.05
C GLU A 54 12.65 -1.56 7.44
N ASN A 55 13.45 -0.52 7.21
CA ASN A 55 13.07 0.86 7.51
C ASN A 55 11.90 1.36 6.65
N GLU A 56 11.75 0.85 5.42
CA GLU A 56 10.60 1.14 4.56
C GLU A 56 9.35 0.43 5.07
N TYR A 57 9.49 -0.83 5.52
CA TYR A 57 8.39 -1.64 6.06
C TYR A 57 7.68 -0.99 7.26
N ILE A 58 8.37 -0.16 8.05
CA ILE A 58 7.77 0.64 9.13
C ILE A 58 6.61 1.50 8.59
N PHE A 59 6.74 2.04 7.38
CA PHE A 59 5.70 2.82 6.71
C PHE A 59 4.75 1.92 5.93
N LEU A 60 5.27 1.02 5.09
CA LEU A 60 4.43 0.21 4.19
C LEU A 60 3.40 -0.63 4.94
N ALA A 61 3.76 -1.22 6.08
CA ALA A 61 2.83 -2.02 6.88
C ALA A 61 1.65 -1.22 7.45
N GLN A 62 1.76 0.11 7.52
CA GLN A 62 0.68 1.00 7.96
C GLN A 62 -0.20 1.46 6.79
N ILE A 63 0.33 1.48 5.57
CA ILE A 63 -0.28 2.10 4.39
C ILE A 63 -0.93 1.05 3.49
N TYR A 64 -0.29 -0.10 3.31
CA TYR A 64 -0.70 -1.15 2.39
C TYR A 64 -1.31 -2.33 3.13
N GLN A 65 -2.37 -2.92 2.57
CA GLN A 65 -3.02 -4.13 3.12
C GLN A 65 -2.85 -5.32 2.16
N PRO A 66 -1.76 -6.10 2.28
CA PRO A 66 -1.70 -7.41 1.65
C PRO A 66 -2.86 -8.33 2.10
N PRO A 67 -3.09 -9.45 1.39
CA PRO A 67 -4.19 -10.37 1.72
C PRO A 67 -4.10 -10.93 3.14
N LEU A 68 -2.89 -11.23 3.60
CA LEU A 68 -2.60 -11.85 4.88
C LEU A 68 -1.67 -10.97 5.71
N GLN A 69 -1.58 -11.29 6.99
CA GLN A 69 -0.61 -10.75 7.92
C GLN A 69 -0.22 -11.81 8.95
N TYR A 70 0.71 -11.49 9.84
CA TYR A 70 1.01 -12.34 10.97
C TYR A 70 0.19 -11.94 12.19
N HIS A 71 -0.32 -12.94 12.90
CA HIS A 71 -0.93 -12.72 14.19
C HIS A 71 0.12 -12.21 15.18
N TYR A 72 -0.10 -11.02 15.72
CA TYR A 72 0.91 -10.29 16.52
C TYR A 72 1.40 -11.09 17.75
N LEU A 73 0.47 -11.65 18.52
CA LEU A 73 0.77 -12.32 19.80
C LEU A 73 1.13 -13.81 19.69
N LYS A 74 0.73 -14.52 18.62
CA LYS A 74 0.89 -15.98 18.53
C LYS A 74 2.34 -16.40 18.37
N ARG A 75 2.73 -17.46 19.09
CA ARG A 75 4.02 -18.15 18.96
C ARG A 75 3.77 -19.66 18.83
N PRO A 76 4.24 -20.34 17.77
CA PRO A 76 5.01 -19.82 16.63
C PRO A 76 4.22 -18.81 15.77
N TYR A 77 4.94 -17.96 15.01
CA TYR A 77 4.33 -16.97 14.13
C TYR A 77 3.34 -17.63 13.17
N THR A 78 2.11 -17.12 13.14
CA THR A 78 0.99 -17.73 12.42
C THR A 78 0.38 -16.71 11.48
N LEU A 79 0.20 -17.08 10.21
CA LEU A 79 -0.53 -16.26 9.25
C LEU A 79 -2.02 -16.21 9.58
N VAL A 80 -2.60 -15.03 9.44
CA VAL A 80 -4.03 -14.77 9.56
C VAL A 80 -4.47 -13.85 8.43
N PRO A 81 -5.78 -13.84 8.10
CA PRO A 81 -6.30 -12.90 7.12
C PRO A 81 -6.04 -11.45 7.54
N GLN A 82 -5.68 -10.62 6.56
CA GLN A 82 -5.71 -9.16 6.67
C GLN A 82 -6.78 -8.67 5.68
N ALA A 83 -6.42 -8.24 4.47
CA ALA A 83 -7.42 -7.83 3.48
C ALA A 83 -8.31 -8.99 2.96
N ALA A 84 -7.83 -10.23 3.06
CA ALA A 84 -8.65 -11.40 2.79
C ALA A 84 -9.71 -11.57 3.90
N SER A 85 -10.90 -12.04 3.52
CA SER A 85 -11.98 -12.40 4.46
C SER A 85 -11.72 -13.71 5.19
N THR A 86 -10.96 -14.62 4.58
CA THR A 86 -10.55 -15.92 5.14
C THR A 86 -9.15 -16.27 4.64
N MET A 87 -8.55 -17.34 5.18
CA MET A 87 -7.32 -17.89 4.60
C MET A 87 -7.58 -18.32 3.14
N PRO A 88 -6.60 -18.16 2.22
CA PRO A 88 -6.79 -18.49 0.81
C PRO A 88 -7.05 -19.99 0.61
N GLY A 89 -8.01 -20.31 -0.26
CA GLY A 89 -8.20 -21.68 -0.72
C GLY A 89 -7.14 -22.05 -1.74
N VAL A 90 -6.60 -23.27 -1.67
CA VAL A 90 -5.61 -23.77 -2.66
C VAL A 90 -6.20 -24.96 -3.39
N ARG A 91 -6.13 -24.94 -4.73
CA ARG A 91 -6.51 -26.08 -5.58
C ARG A 91 -5.29 -26.54 -6.38
N TYR A 92 -5.02 -27.84 -6.37
CA TYR A 92 -3.93 -28.43 -7.14
C TYR A 92 -4.42 -28.93 -8.49
N LEU A 93 -3.64 -28.70 -9.54
CA LEU A 93 -3.97 -29.10 -10.91
C LEU A 93 -2.84 -29.93 -11.52
N ASP A 94 -3.21 -30.90 -12.35
CA ASP A 94 -2.28 -31.63 -13.22
C ASP A 94 -1.86 -30.80 -14.44
N LYS A 95 -0.98 -31.35 -15.28
CA LYS A 95 -0.47 -30.69 -16.50
C LYS A 95 -1.55 -30.38 -17.54
N ASP A 96 -2.69 -31.06 -17.46
CA ASP A 96 -3.84 -30.88 -18.36
C ASP A 96 -4.91 -29.97 -17.70
N ASN A 97 -4.56 -29.27 -16.60
CA ASN A 97 -5.42 -28.42 -15.78
C ASN A 97 -6.60 -29.15 -15.10
N ARG A 98 -6.49 -30.47 -14.87
CA ARG A 98 -7.51 -31.22 -14.14
C ARG A 98 -7.27 -31.14 -12.63
N PRO A 99 -8.31 -30.99 -11.80
CA PRO A 99 -8.17 -30.98 -10.35
C PRO A 99 -7.53 -32.27 -9.80
N LEU A 100 -6.67 -32.11 -8.80
CA LEU A 100 -6.06 -33.17 -8.02
C LEU A 100 -6.57 -33.11 -6.57
N PRO A 101 -6.53 -34.24 -5.82
CA PRO A 101 -6.75 -34.25 -4.38
C PRO A 101 -5.74 -33.36 -3.61
N ASP A 102 -6.13 -32.88 -2.43
CA ASP A 102 -5.29 -32.00 -1.60
C ASP A 102 -3.98 -32.69 -1.11
N ASP A 103 -4.03 -34.01 -0.95
CA ASP A 103 -2.91 -34.87 -0.57
C ASP A 103 -2.09 -35.38 -1.77
N ALA A 104 -2.34 -34.87 -2.97
CA ALA A 104 -1.61 -35.27 -4.17
C ALA A 104 -0.08 -35.10 -3.99
N PRO A 105 0.73 -36.09 -4.42
CA PRO A 105 2.18 -36.00 -4.43
C PRO A 105 2.66 -34.77 -5.20
N ALA A 106 3.67 -34.08 -4.68
CA ALA A 106 4.14 -32.81 -5.24
C ALA A 106 4.57 -32.94 -6.71
N GLU A 107 5.11 -34.09 -7.12
CA GLU A 107 5.57 -34.33 -8.49
C GLU A 107 4.42 -34.42 -9.51
N LYS A 108 3.20 -34.66 -9.04
CA LYS A 108 1.99 -34.72 -9.90
C LYS A 108 1.32 -33.36 -10.05
N VAL A 109 1.62 -32.40 -9.16
CA VAL A 109 1.02 -31.07 -9.17
C VAL A 109 1.78 -30.20 -10.18
N ALA A 110 1.16 -29.91 -11.31
CA ALA A 110 1.73 -28.98 -12.29
C ALA A 110 1.45 -27.53 -11.91
N PHE A 111 0.32 -27.25 -11.26
CA PHE A 111 -0.05 -25.91 -10.83
C PHE A 111 -0.74 -25.90 -9.47
N SER A 112 -0.52 -24.82 -8.72
CA SER A 112 -1.33 -24.46 -7.54
C SER A 112 -2.10 -23.18 -7.83
N VAL A 113 -3.41 -23.21 -7.61
CA VAL A 113 -4.28 -22.03 -7.75
C VAL A 113 -4.71 -21.56 -6.37
N TYR A 114 -4.26 -20.38 -5.99
CA TYR A 114 -4.68 -19.67 -4.78
C TYR A 114 -5.90 -18.82 -5.12
N GLU A 115 -7.02 -19.05 -4.43
CA GLU A 115 -8.24 -18.25 -4.51
C GLU A 115 -8.34 -17.37 -3.27
N ILE A 116 -8.35 -16.06 -3.47
CA ILE A 116 -8.36 -15.06 -2.40
C ILE A 116 -9.68 -14.30 -2.51
N ARG A 117 -10.45 -14.32 -1.42
CA ARG A 117 -11.69 -13.55 -1.28
C ARG A 117 -11.45 -12.38 -0.33
N LEU A 118 -11.58 -11.17 -0.83
CA LEU A 118 -11.39 -9.91 -0.11
C LEU A 118 -12.56 -9.61 0.83
N ARG A 119 -12.28 -8.83 1.87
CA ARG A 119 -13.34 -8.20 2.65
C ARG A 119 -14.02 -7.12 1.79
N PRO A 120 -15.35 -6.95 1.90
CA PRO A 120 -16.08 -5.94 1.12
C PRO A 120 -15.98 -4.52 1.70
N ASP A 121 -15.34 -4.35 2.88
CA ASP A 121 -15.23 -3.06 3.55
C ASP A 121 -13.93 -2.30 3.20
N LEU A 122 -13.08 -2.88 2.35
CA LEU A 122 -11.78 -2.32 2.01
C LEU A 122 -11.93 -1.04 1.19
N LYS A 123 -11.32 0.04 1.66
CA LYS A 123 -11.40 1.33 1.00
C LYS A 123 -10.09 2.09 1.08
N TYR A 124 -9.72 2.74 -0.02
CA TYR A 124 -8.48 3.52 -0.09
C TYR A 124 -8.51 4.75 0.82
N GLN A 125 -7.32 5.18 1.25
CA GLN A 125 -7.13 6.48 1.89
C GLN A 125 -7.66 7.64 1.02
N PRO A 126 -8.02 8.79 1.62
CA PRO A 126 -8.28 10.00 0.85
C PRO A 126 -7.09 10.35 -0.04
N HIS A 127 -7.33 10.51 -1.34
CA HIS A 127 -6.26 10.78 -2.30
C HIS A 127 -6.75 11.60 -3.51
N PRO A 128 -5.94 12.54 -4.06
CA PRO A 128 -6.31 13.33 -5.24
C PRO A 128 -6.60 12.48 -6.48
N ALA A 129 -5.92 11.35 -6.67
CA ALA A 129 -6.17 10.44 -7.79
C ALA A 129 -7.63 9.91 -7.86
N PHE A 130 -8.37 9.97 -6.76
CA PHE A 130 -9.78 9.56 -6.67
C PHE A 130 -10.76 10.74 -6.67
N ALA A 131 -10.28 11.98 -6.73
CA ALA A 131 -11.13 13.16 -6.77
C ALA A 131 -11.99 13.15 -8.04
N ARG A 132 -13.27 13.48 -7.87
CA ARG A 132 -14.25 13.54 -8.95
C ARG A 132 -14.96 14.88 -8.95
N ASP A 133 -15.20 15.40 -10.15
CA ASP A 133 -16.00 16.62 -10.34
C ASP A 133 -17.50 16.38 -10.06
N ALA A 134 -18.29 17.44 -10.18
CA ALA A 134 -19.74 17.38 -9.97
C ALA A 134 -20.47 16.45 -10.98
N GLN A 135 -19.82 16.06 -12.08
CA GLN A 135 -20.33 15.13 -13.08
C GLN A 135 -19.79 13.70 -12.89
N GLY A 136 -19.01 13.46 -11.83
CA GLY A 136 -18.43 12.16 -11.50
C GLY A 136 -17.19 11.80 -12.32
N LYS A 137 -16.62 12.72 -13.12
CA LYS A 137 -15.40 12.48 -13.89
C LYS A 137 -14.15 12.70 -13.03
N PRO A 138 -13.04 11.98 -13.29
CA PRO A 138 -11.80 12.22 -12.56
C PRO A 138 -11.30 13.65 -12.75
N GLU A 139 -11.04 14.34 -11.64
CA GLU A 139 -10.65 15.76 -11.67
C GLU A 139 -9.18 15.96 -12.07
N TYR A 140 -8.31 15.06 -11.64
CA TYR A 140 -6.84 15.24 -11.73
C TYR A 140 -6.12 14.18 -12.58
N LEU A 141 -6.79 13.57 -13.55
CA LEU A 141 -6.19 12.61 -14.49
C LEU A 141 -5.87 13.19 -15.89
N ALA A 142 -5.97 14.51 -16.04
CA ALA A 142 -5.62 15.24 -17.25
C ALA A 142 -5.03 16.63 -16.92
N LEU A 143 -4.06 16.67 -15.99
CA LEU A 143 -3.40 17.89 -15.52
C LEU A 143 -2.44 18.44 -16.57
N SER A 144 -2.43 19.76 -16.72
CA SER A 144 -1.43 20.49 -17.48
C SER A 144 -0.31 21.02 -16.58
N ALA A 145 0.79 21.45 -17.19
CA ALA A 145 1.87 22.15 -16.48
C ALA A 145 1.39 23.43 -15.75
N LYS A 146 0.29 24.05 -16.22
CA LYS A 146 -0.31 25.20 -15.56
C LYS A 146 -1.01 24.80 -14.26
N ASP A 147 -1.71 23.67 -14.25
CA ASP A 147 -2.45 23.18 -13.09
C ASP A 147 -1.49 22.77 -11.97
N LEU A 148 -0.33 22.21 -12.34
CA LEU A 148 0.71 21.81 -11.39
C LEU A 148 1.56 22.96 -10.83
N ARG A 149 1.40 24.20 -11.32
CA ARG A 149 2.30 25.32 -10.99
C ARG A 149 2.47 25.51 -9.48
N ASN A 150 1.36 25.48 -8.75
CA ASN A 150 1.31 25.72 -7.30
C ASN A 150 1.15 24.43 -6.48
N ILE A 151 1.33 23.26 -7.11
CA ILE A 151 1.29 21.97 -6.43
C ILE A 151 2.74 21.56 -6.10
N HIS A 152 3.01 21.39 -4.82
CA HIS A 152 4.31 20.98 -4.26
C HIS A 152 4.18 19.72 -3.40
N ALA A 153 3.00 19.45 -2.86
CA ALA A 153 2.66 18.23 -2.13
C ALA A 153 1.19 17.83 -2.39
N LEU A 154 0.80 16.63 -1.95
CA LEU A 154 -0.58 16.14 -2.20
C LEU A 154 -1.67 16.99 -1.54
N ASN A 155 -1.36 17.67 -0.43
CA ASN A 155 -2.29 18.54 0.28
C ASN A 155 -2.55 19.88 -0.44
N ASP A 156 -1.78 20.22 -1.48
CA ASP A 156 -2.05 21.40 -2.31
C ASP A 156 -3.21 21.16 -3.30
N PHE A 157 -3.61 19.91 -3.52
CA PHE A 157 -4.81 19.59 -4.31
C PHE A 157 -6.07 19.93 -3.48
N PRO A 158 -6.99 20.77 -3.99
CA PRO A 158 -8.16 21.22 -3.24
C PRO A 158 -9.12 20.09 -2.86
N HIS A 159 -9.23 19.07 -3.71
CA HIS A 159 -10.14 17.96 -3.52
C HIS A 159 -9.38 16.64 -3.38
N SER A 160 -9.98 15.73 -2.61
CA SER A 160 -9.55 14.34 -2.54
C SER A 160 -10.79 13.46 -2.62
N GLY A 161 -10.60 12.23 -3.07
CA GLY A 161 -11.65 11.23 -3.09
C GLY A 161 -11.19 9.93 -2.48
N THR A 162 -12.04 8.92 -2.58
CA THR A 162 -11.74 7.56 -2.18
C THR A 162 -12.68 6.61 -2.91
N ARG A 163 -12.26 5.36 -3.08
CA ARG A 163 -13.10 4.27 -3.60
C ARG A 163 -12.79 2.96 -2.90
N GLU A 164 -13.70 2.02 -3.05
CA GLU A 164 -13.52 0.63 -2.62
C GLU A 164 -12.32 -0.01 -3.33
N VAL A 165 -11.64 -0.91 -2.63
CA VAL A 165 -10.58 -1.76 -3.18
C VAL A 165 -11.21 -2.96 -3.85
N SER A 166 -10.82 -3.28 -5.08
CA SER A 166 -11.32 -4.44 -5.80
C SER A 166 -10.24 -5.50 -6.02
N ALA A 167 -10.68 -6.71 -6.36
CA ALA A 167 -9.83 -7.80 -6.84
C ALA A 167 -8.95 -7.40 -8.04
N ALA A 168 -9.43 -6.49 -8.88
CA ALA A 168 -8.66 -5.98 -10.02
C ALA A 168 -7.43 -5.17 -9.57
N ASP A 169 -7.46 -4.50 -8.42
CA ASP A 169 -6.32 -3.74 -7.89
C ASP A 169 -5.17 -4.66 -7.44
N TYR A 170 -5.50 -5.84 -6.90
CA TYR A 170 -4.51 -6.87 -6.56
C TYR A 170 -3.87 -7.47 -7.82
N VAL A 171 -4.69 -7.78 -8.82
CA VAL A 171 -4.20 -8.28 -10.12
C VAL A 171 -3.34 -7.22 -10.81
N TYR A 172 -3.74 -5.94 -10.74
CA TYR A 172 -2.96 -4.83 -11.25
C TYR A 172 -1.58 -4.76 -10.58
N GLN A 173 -1.52 -4.84 -9.25
CA GLN A 173 -0.23 -4.87 -8.55
C GLN A 173 0.64 -6.06 -8.98
N ILE A 174 0.08 -7.26 -9.12
CA ILE A 174 0.87 -8.43 -9.56
C ILE A 174 1.47 -8.19 -10.95
N LYS A 175 0.71 -7.55 -11.85
CA LYS A 175 1.22 -7.11 -13.16
C LYS A 175 2.33 -6.07 -13.04
N ARG A 176 2.24 -5.13 -12.08
CA ARG A 176 3.28 -4.11 -11.84
C ARG A 176 4.64 -4.71 -11.49
N LEU A 177 4.68 -5.90 -10.87
CA LEU A 177 5.95 -6.60 -10.58
C LEU A 177 6.78 -6.92 -11.84
N ALA A 178 6.14 -6.98 -13.01
CA ALA A 178 6.76 -7.22 -14.30
C ALA A 178 6.87 -5.96 -15.18
N HIS A 179 6.47 -4.80 -14.68
CA HIS A 179 6.53 -3.56 -15.44
C HIS A 179 8.00 -3.14 -15.65
N PRO A 180 8.45 -2.85 -16.88
CA PRO A 180 9.87 -2.62 -17.18
C PRO A 180 10.48 -1.41 -16.47
N ASP A 181 9.71 -0.34 -16.22
CA ASP A 181 10.18 0.83 -15.48
C ASP A 181 10.10 0.67 -13.95
N ILE A 182 9.42 -0.37 -13.44
CA ILE A 182 9.29 -0.65 -12.00
C ILE A 182 10.29 -1.73 -11.64
N HIS A 183 11.36 -1.34 -10.95
CA HIS A 183 12.47 -2.24 -10.64
C HIS A 183 12.15 -3.08 -9.39
N SER A 184 11.24 -4.05 -9.54
CA SER A 184 10.85 -4.90 -8.42
C SER A 184 11.97 -5.88 -8.03
N PRO A 185 12.39 -5.91 -6.75
CA PRO A 185 13.48 -6.80 -6.30
C PRO A 185 13.08 -8.28 -6.34
N ILE A 186 11.78 -8.59 -6.39
CA ILE A 186 11.28 -9.97 -6.45
C ILE A 186 10.87 -10.39 -7.86
N ALA A 187 11.00 -9.53 -8.87
CA ALA A 187 10.53 -9.79 -10.24
C ALA A 187 11.08 -11.11 -10.79
N GLY A 188 12.41 -11.31 -10.73
CA GLY A 188 13.05 -12.52 -11.24
C GLY A 188 12.51 -13.80 -10.59
N LEU A 189 12.34 -13.77 -9.26
CA LEU A 189 11.76 -14.91 -8.55
C LEU A 189 10.31 -15.14 -8.96
N MET A 190 9.49 -14.09 -8.98
CA MET A 190 8.07 -14.23 -9.32
C MET A 190 7.85 -14.70 -10.76
N THR A 191 8.72 -14.34 -11.70
CA THR A 191 8.63 -14.82 -13.09
C THR A 191 8.86 -16.32 -13.24
N ASP A 192 9.56 -16.95 -12.29
CA ASP A 192 9.77 -18.40 -12.28
C ASP A 192 8.59 -19.16 -11.65
N TYR A 193 7.77 -18.50 -10.83
CA TYR A 193 6.65 -19.14 -10.11
C TYR A 193 5.28 -18.79 -10.68
N ILE A 194 4.98 -17.51 -10.96
CA ILE A 194 3.66 -17.09 -11.42
C ILE A 194 3.51 -17.42 -12.90
N VAL A 195 2.47 -18.19 -13.24
CA VAL A 195 2.27 -18.70 -14.60
C VAL A 195 2.15 -17.56 -15.61
N GLY A 196 2.97 -17.59 -16.66
CA GLY A 196 2.97 -16.59 -17.72
C GLY A 196 3.56 -15.23 -17.37
N LEU A 197 4.03 -15.00 -16.13
CA LEU A 197 4.58 -13.68 -15.74
C LEU A 197 5.87 -13.34 -16.50
N LYS A 198 6.69 -14.35 -16.83
CA LYS A 198 7.90 -14.19 -17.65
C LYS A 198 7.58 -13.69 -19.07
N ASP A 199 6.61 -14.32 -19.72
CA ASP A 199 6.18 -13.95 -21.08
C ASP A 199 5.46 -12.60 -21.07
N TYR A 200 4.71 -12.32 -20.01
CA TYR A 200 4.09 -11.02 -19.76
C TYR A 200 5.14 -9.91 -19.67
N ALA A 201 6.21 -10.09 -18.89
CA ALA A 201 7.30 -9.12 -18.78
C ALA A 201 7.97 -8.84 -20.14
N ALA A 202 8.22 -9.89 -20.94
CA ALA A 202 8.77 -9.73 -22.29
C ALA A 202 7.81 -8.95 -23.22
N THR A 203 6.50 -9.21 -23.10
CA THR A 203 5.45 -8.51 -23.86
C THR A 203 5.42 -7.03 -23.50
N LEU A 204 5.47 -6.68 -22.21
CA LEU A 204 5.50 -5.27 -21.78
C LEU A 204 6.78 -4.56 -22.24
N GLN A 205 7.93 -5.23 -22.14
CA GLN A 205 9.19 -4.66 -22.62
C GLN A 205 9.13 -4.36 -24.13
N GLN A 206 8.54 -5.27 -24.92
CA GLN A 206 8.37 -5.04 -26.36
C GLN A 206 7.38 -3.90 -26.63
N ALA A 207 6.27 -3.84 -25.90
CA ALA A 207 5.28 -2.77 -26.02
C ALA A 207 5.89 -1.39 -25.73
N GLN A 208 6.71 -1.27 -24.69
CA GLN A 208 7.38 -0.01 -24.35
C GLN A 208 8.42 0.38 -25.40
N LYS A 209 9.18 -0.59 -25.94
CA LYS A 209 10.11 -0.32 -27.05
C LYS A 209 9.39 0.21 -28.29
N THR A 210 8.19 -0.30 -28.58
CA THR A 210 7.39 0.16 -29.73
C THR A 210 6.78 1.54 -29.50
N ARG A 211 6.41 1.89 -28.26
CA ARG A 211 5.84 3.21 -27.91
C ARG A 211 6.49 3.78 -26.64
N PRO A 212 7.75 4.26 -26.69
CA PRO A 212 8.50 4.66 -25.48
C PRO A 212 7.88 5.81 -24.70
N ALA A 213 7.16 6.71 -25.38
CA ALA A 213 6.51 7.87 -24.77
C ALA A 213 5.05 7.61 -24.36
N ALA A 214 4.49 6.42 -24.63
CA ALA A 214 3.13 6.09 -24.26
C ALA A 214 3.10 5.38 -22.90
N LEU A 215 2.18 5.79 -22.03
CA LEU A 215 1.91 5.07 -20.79
C LEU A 215 1.47 3.63 -21.09
N LEU A 216 2.13 2.65 -20.47
CA LEU A 216 1.72 1.25 -20.55
C LEU A 216 0.46 1.03 -19.72
N ASN A 217 -0.66 0.79 -20.39
CA ASN A 217 -1.87 0.33 -19.71
C ASN A 217 -1.80 -1.19 -19.49
N LEU A 218 -1.52 -1.62 -18.26
CA LEU A 218 -1.37 -3.03 -17.91
C LEU A 218 -2.65 -3.87 -18.10
N HIS A 219 -3.82 -3.23 -18.19
CA HIS A 219 -5.08 -3.90 -18.50
C HIS A 219 -5.16 -4.44 -19.94
N ASP A 220 -4.41 -3.84 -20.87
CA ASP A 220 -4.43 -4.24 -22.28
C ASP A 220 -3.71 -5.59 -22.51
N TYR A 221 -2.96 -6.05 -21.51
CA TYR A 221 -2.15 -7.27 -21.57
C TYR A 221 -2.71 -8.31 -20.58
N PRO A 222 -3.13 -9.49 -21.05
CA PRO A 222 -3.58 -10.56 -20.16
C PRO A 222 -2.40 -11.23 -19.46
N LEU A 223 -2.63 -11.70 -18.23
CA LEU A 223 -1.68 -12.49 -17.44
C LEU A 223 -2.40 -13.75 -16.96
N GLU A 224 -1.96 -14.94 -17.39
CA GLU A 224 -2.60 -16.20 -17.00
C GLU A 224 -2.51 -16.44 -15.49
N GLY A 225 -1.36 -16.09 -14.90
CA GLY A 225 -1.05 -16.32 -13.49
C GLY A 225 -1.84 -15.46 -12.51
N ALA A 226 -2.57 -14.44 -12.95
CA ALA A 226 -3.36 -13.59 -12.06
C ALA A 226 -4.65 -13.10 -12.73
N GLN A 227 -5.79 -13.42 -12.13
CA GLN A 227 -7.12 -13.13 -12.69
C GLN A 227 -8.09 -12.64 -11.62
N ALA A 228 -8.83 -11.57 -11.91
CA ALA A 228 -10.01 -11.19 -11.14
C ALA A 228 -11.19 -12.06 -11.59
N VAL A 229 -11.81 -12.78 -10.64
CA VAL A 229 -12.97 -13.65 -10.86
C VAL A 229 -14.26 -12.85 -10.76
N ASP A 230 -14.33 -11.97 -9.76
CA ASP A 230 -15.39 -10.98 -9.54
C ASP A 230 -14.79 -9.77 -8.80
N GLU A 231 -15.63 -8.83 -8.33
CA GLU A 231 -15.18 -7.60 -7.66
C GLU A 231 -14.34 -7.85 -6.39
N HIS A 232 -14.56 -8.97 -5.69
CA HIS A 232 -13.90 -9.28 -4.42
C HIS A 232 -13.10 -10.58 -4.42
N THR A 233 -13.09 -11.30 -5.54
CA THR A 233 -12.38 -12.58 -5.64
C THR A 233 -11.37 -12.53 -6.78
N TYR A 234 -10.13 -12.89 -6.48
CA TYR A 234 -9.11 -13.07 -7.50
C TYR A 234 -8.33 -14.36 -7.26
N ARG A 235 -7.66 -14.82 -8.31
CA ARG A 235 -6.86 -16.04 -8.32
C ARG A 235 -5.43 -15.73 -8.71
N ILE A 236 -4.50 -16.45 -8.07
CA ILE A 236 -3.11 -16.50 -8.47
C ILE A 236 -2.76 -17.96 -8.79
N LYS A 237 -2.28 -18.20 -10.01
CA LYS A 237 -1.84 -19.52 -10.47
C LYS A 237 -0.32 -19.54 -10.52
N VAL A 238 0.27 -20.50 -9.82
CA VAL A 238 1.72 -20.72 -9.77
C VAL A 238 2.09 -22.12 -10.26
N TYR A 239 3.31 -22.28 -10.76
CA TYR A 239 3.88 -23.58 -11.13
C TYR A 239 4.16 -24.45 -9.90
N GLY A 240 3.85 -25.74 -10.02
CA GLY A 240 4.12 -26.75 -9.00
C GLY A 240 3.32 -26.62 -7.71
N LYS A 241 3.72 -27.39 -6.70
CA LYS A 241 3.29 -27.23 -5.31
C LYS A 241 4.28 -26.32 -4.59
N TYR A 242 3.90 -25.06 -4.36
CA TYR A 242 4.76 -24.06 -3.70
C TYR A 242 4.13 -23.56 -2.39
N PRO A 243 4.24 -24.32 -1.28
CA PRO A 243 3.62 -23.95 0.00
C PRO A 243 4.08 -22.60 0.54
N GLN A 244 5.30 -22.16 0.19
CA GLN A 244 5.85 -20.90 0.67
C GLN A 244 5.17 -19.69 0.02
N PHE A 245 4.40 -19.88 -1.07
CA PHE A 245 3.68 -18.80 -1.75
C PHE A 245 2.79 -17.99 -0.79
N VAL A 246 2.17 -18.68 0.18
CA VAL A 246 1.26 -18.05 1.15
C VAL A 246 1.93 -16.96 1.99
N TYR A 247 3.24 -17.06 2.24
CA TYR A 247 3.98 -16.03 2.99
C TYR A 247 4.21 -14.76 2.18
N TRP A 248 4.28 -14.85 0.85
CA TRP A 248 4.33 -13.68 -0.03
C TRP A 248 3.04 -12.88 0.02
N LEU A 249 1.90 -13.56 0.25
CA LEU A 249 0.60 -12.91 0.45
C LEU A 249 0.50 -12.11 1.75
N ALA A 250 1.54 -12.12 2.60
CA ALA A 250 1.68 -11.23 3.74
C ALA A 250 2.65 -10.07 3.52
N MET A 251 3.25 -9.97 2.32
CA MET A 251 4.20 -8.91 1.97
C MET A 251 3.53 -7.80 1.15
N PRO A 252 3.97 -6.53 1.29
CA PRO A 252 3.44 -5.39 0.55
C PRO A 252 3.46 -5.55 -0.97
N PHE A 253 4.37 -6.35 -1.53
CA PHE A 253 4.40 -6.66 -2.97
C PHE A 253 3.06 -7.16 -3.52
N PHE A 254 2.23 -7.80 -2.67
CA PHE A 254 0.91 -8.33 -3.01
C PHE A 254 -0.24 -7.48 -2.45
N ALA A 255 0.01 -6.26 -1.99
CA ALA A 255 -1.02 -5.31 -1.58
C ALA A 255 -1.70 -4.66 -2.81
N PRO A 256 -2.92 -4.12 -2.68
CA PRO A 256 -3.66 -3.64 -3.84
C PRO A 256 -3.12 -2.29 -4.32
N MET A 257 -2.96 -2.13 -5.64
CA MET A 257 -2.57 -0.86 -6.24
C MET A 257 -3.64 -0.34 -7.19
N PRO A 258 -4.16 0.88 -6.97
CA PRO A 258 -5.19 1.46 -7.82
C PRO A 258 -4.56 2.02 -9.10
N VAL A 259 -5.12 1.63 -10.25
CA VAL A 259 -4.67 2.14 -11.56
C VAL A 259 -4.75 3.68 -11.65
N GLU A 260 -5.68 4.30 -10.92
CA GLU A 260 -5.82 5.75 -10.88
C GLU A 260 -4.61 6.44 -10.26
N ALA A 261 -3.99 5.87 -9.21
CA ALA A 261 -2.78 6.45 -8.63
C ALA A 261 -1.61 6.37 -9.61
N ASP A 262 -1.46 5.22 -10.28
CA ASP A 262 -0.41 5.02 -11.29
C ASP A 262 -0.56 6.03 -12.44
N ARG A 263 -1.78 6.18 -12.97
CA ARG A 263 -2.09 7.19 -14.00
C ARG A 263 -1.92 8.62 -13.51
N PHE A 264 -2.30 8.90 -12.27
CA PHE A 264 -2.16 10.22 -11.67
C PHE A 264 -0.68 10.64 -11.60
N TYR A 265 0.19 9.77 -11.10
CA TYR A 265 1.62 10.04 -10.98
C TYR A 265 2.40 9.97 -12.30
N ALA A 266 1.88 9.25 -13.29
CA ALA A 266 2.52 9.16 -14.61
C ALA A 266 2.37 10.41 -15.49
N GLN A 267 1.60 11.42 -15.05
CA GLN A 267 1.41 12.66 -15.80
C GLN A 267 2.69 13.51 -15.85
N ASP A 268 2.89 14.20 -16.97
CA ASP A 268 4.04 15.09 -17.17
C ASP A 268 4.14 16.16 -16.07
N GLY A 269 5.36 16.37 -15.54
CA GLY A 269 5.63 17.36 -14.50
C GLY A 269 5.45 16.86 -13.06
N MET A 270 4.80 15.71 -12.85
CA MET A 270 4.61 15.12 -11.52
C MET A 270 5.94 14.70 -10.89
N ARG A 271 6.75 13.95 -11.65
CA ARG A 271 8.02 13.40 -11.17
C ARG A 271 9.03 14.50 -10.83
N GLU A 272 9.09 15.57 -11.63
CA GLU A 272 9.97 16.73 -11.41
C GLU A 272 9.63 17.47 -10.10
N LYS A 273 8.42 17.26 -9.56
CA LYS A 273 7.94 17.83 -8.29
C LYS A 273 7.96 16.84 -7.12
N ASN A 274 8.58 15.66 -7.29
CA ASN A 274 8.51 14.55 -6.33
C ASN A 274 7.07 14.10 -6.02
N LEU A 275 6.14 14.29 -6.96
CA LEU A 275 4.80 13.71 -6.89
C LEU A 275 4.87 12.35 -7.58
N THR A 276 5.38 11.35 -6.85
CA THR A 276 5.46 9.97 -7.32
C THR A 276 4.89 9.05 -6.26
N LEU A 277 4.51 7.83 -6.65
CA LEU A 277 4.08 6.82 -5.69
C LEU A 277 5.16 6.49 -4.66
N ASP A 278 6.42 6.56 -5.08
CA ASP A 278 7.59 6.29 -4.24
C ASP A 278 7.84 7.38 -3.18
N TRP A 279 7.25 8.56 -3.38
CA TRP A 279 7.29 9.66 -2.41
C TRP A 279 5.97 9.82 -1.66
N TRP A 280 4.86 9.52 -2.31
CA TRP A 280 3.51 9.66 -1.79
C TRP A 280 2.75 8.36 -2.02
N PRO A 281 2.85 7.39 -1.10
CA PRO A 281 2.23 6.09 -1.26
C PRO A 281 0.71 6.19 -1.14
N ALA A 282 0.00 5.36 -1.90
CA ALA A 282 -1.45 5.28 -1.92
C ALA A 282 -1.92 3.86 -1.59
N GLY A 283 -2.52 3.67 -0.42
CA GLY A 283 -2.98 2.38 0.04
C GLY A 283 -4.31 2.44 0.81
N SER A 284 -4.70 1.29 1.35
CA SER A 284 -5.97 1.10 2.07
C SER A 284 -5.78 0.88 3.57
N GLY A 285 -4.55 0.86 4.06
CA GLY A 285 -4.17 0.53 5.45
C GLY A 285 -4.70 1.49 6.52
N PRO A 286 -4.39 1.20 7.80
CA PRO A 286 -4.85 1.99 8.95
C PRO A 286 -4.37 3.45 8.95
N TYR A 287 -3.24 3.74 8.31
CA TYR A 287 -2.69 5.09 8.21
C TYR A 287 -2.24 5.40 6.79
N TYR A 288 -2.10 6.68 6.47
CA TYR A 288 -1.54 7.15 5.20
C TYR A 288 -0.55 8.29 5.44
N LEU A 289 0.40 8.45 4.52
CA LEU A 289 1.42 9.48 4.61
C LEU A 289 0.85 10.84 4.21
N SER A 290 0.53 11.68 5.19
CA SER A 290 -0.07 13.00 5.00
C SER A 290 0.97 14.13 4.90
N GLU A 291 2.17 13.91 5.43
CA GLU A 291 3.31 14.81 5.29
C GLU A 291 4.56 13.96 5.02
N ASN A 292 5.30 14.31 3.98
CA ASN A 292 6.56 13.66 3.66
C ASN A 292 7.70 14.67 3.50
N ASN A 293 8.39 14.96 4.61
CA ASN A 293 9.72 15.57 4.59
C ASN A 293 10.72 14.59 5.22
N PRO A 294 11.33 13.70 4.44
CA PRO A 294 12.13 12.62 4.98
C PRO A 294 13.46 13.08 5.60
N ASN A 295 13.82 14.36 5.48
CA ASN A 295 14.98 14.96 6.13
C ASN A 295 14.64 15.59 7.49
N GLN A 296 13.37 15.63 7.88
CA GLN A 296 12.92 16.33 9.08
C GLN A 296 11.77 15.60 9.79
N ARG A 297 10.66 15.37 9.08
CA ARG A 297 9.42 14.84 9.64
C ARG A 297 8.56 14.16 8.59
N MET A 298 8.07 12.97 8.93
CA MET A 298 7.04 12.26 8.19
C MET A 298 5.84 12.06 9.11
N VAL A 299 4.63 12.30 8.63
CA VAL A 299 3.40 12.16 9.42
C VAL A 299 2.48 11.14 8.77
N LEU A 300 2.21 10.07 9.51
CA LEU A 300 1.17 9.09 9.18
C LEU A 300 -0.12 9.50 9.88
N THR A 301 -1.15 9.83 9.11
CA THR A 301 -2.48 10.19 9.62
C THR A 301 -3.41 8.99 9.51
N LYS A 302 -4.31 8.81 10.49
CA LYS A 302 -5.30 7.73 10.48
C LYS A 302 -6.12 7.79 9.20
N ASN A 303 -6.19 6.68 8.48
CA ASN A 303 -7.11 6.54 7.35
C ASN A 303 -8.56 6.52 7.88
N PRO A 304 -9.39 7.54 7.58
CA PRO A 304 -10.76 7.60 8.09
C PRO A 304 -11.64 6.49 7.52
N ASN A 305 -11.22 5.87 6.40
CA ASN A 305 -11.93 4.78 5.76
C ASN A 305 -11.49 3.39 6.26
N PHE A 306 -10.52 3.31 7.17
CA PHE A 306 -10.10 2.05 7.74
C PHE A 306 -11.05 1.66 8.89
N SER A 307 -11.87 0.64 8.63
CA SER A 307 -12.80 0.02 9.58
C SER A 307 -12.22 -1.24 10.24
N GLY A 308 -10.92 -1.48 10.10
CA GLY A 308 -10.27 -2.74 10.46
C GLY A 308 -9.86 -2.91 11.92
N GLU A 309 -8.98 -3.88 12.12
CA GLU A 309 -8.64 -4.54 13.38
C GLU A 309 -8.17 -3.62 14.52
N PHE A 310 -8.51 -4.06 15.74
CA PHE A 310 -7.93 -3.56 16.98
C PHE A 310 -6.75 -4.42 17.41
N TYR A 311 -5.96 -3.92 18.35
CA TYR A 311 -4.92 -4.71 18.99
C TYR A 311 -5.51 -6.02 19.54
N PRO A 312 -4.94 -7.20 19.21
CA PRO A 312 -5.55 -8.48 19.58
C PRO A 312 -5.55 -8.67 21.10
N ALA A 313 -6.66 -9.18 21.63
CA ALA A 313 -6.80 -9.44 23.06
C ALA A 313 -6.15 -10.77 23.52
N GLU A 314 -5.89 -11.68 22.58
CA GLU A 314 -5.39 -13.04 22.85
C GLU A 314 -4.37 -13.43 21.79
N GLY A 315 -3.46 -14.38 22.11
CA GLY A 315 -2.57 -15.05 21.16
C GLY A 315 -1.51 -15.92 21.82
#